data_AF-A0A1X2GX66-F1
#
_entry.id   AF-A0A1X2GX66-F1
#
_cell.length_a   1.000
_cell.length_b   1.000
_cell.length_c   1.000
_cell.angle_alpha   90.00
_cell.angle_beta   90.00
_cell.angle_gamma   90.00
#
_symmetry.space_group_name_H-M   'P 1'
#
loop_
_entity.id
_entity.type
_entity.pdbx_description
1 polymer ?
#
loop_
_entity_poly.entity_id
_entity_poly.type
_entity_poly.pdbx_seq_one_letter_code
_entity_poly.pdbx_strand_id
1 'polypeptide(L)'
;MTKEYYQKTKVAMILCSCFFAYGTYWSDWAFDYYLLWANPADHPEAVSRAALYYTAQNDIPNILKYIPLANLFIGAMGFSAGLANMTESNALFDGASIILLLFAVSTYATSVKPALLTISESKNNDDILASLKNIAAAHFITVMAITGIICLQLAHLFVMKKSSKSEKKAEAKEKVEAAASKKTD
;
A
#
# COMPACT_ATOMS: atom_id res chain seq x y z
N MET A 1 -25.97 -8.23 -8.33
CA MET A 1 -24.50 -8.11 -8.48
C MET A 1 -23.88 -9.35 -7.84
N THR A 2 -22.94 -10.06 -8.49
CA THR A 2 -22.44 -11.36 -7.99
C THR A 2 -21.41 -11.17 -6.86
N LYS A 3 -21.28 -12.15 -5.95
CA LYS A 3 -20.26 -12.13 -4.88
C LYS A 3 -18.85 -11.91 -5.45
N GLU A 4 -18.55 -12.54 -6.58
CA GLU A 4 -17.30 -12.37 -7.33
C GLU A 4 -17.04 -10.90 -7.74
N TYR A 5 -18.07 -10.17 -8.17
CA TYR A 5 -17.94 -8.76 -8.54
C TYR A 5 -17.51 -7.88 -7.36
N TYR A 6 -18.14 -8.05 -6.19
CA TYR A 6 -17.77 -7.30 -4.99
C TYR A 6 -16.33 -7.59 -4.56
N GLN A 7 -15.90 -8.86 -4.63
CA GLN A 7 -14.53 -9.25 -4.29
C GLN A 7 -13.49 -8.67 -5.27
N LYS A 8 -13.79 -8.61 -6.57
CA LYS A 8 -12.91 -7.92 -7.54
C LYS A 8 -12.84 -6.42 -7.30
N THR A 9 -13.98 -5.81 -7.02
CA THR A 9 -14.09 -4.36 -6.80
C THR A 9 -13.28 -3.95 -5.57
N LYS A 10 -13.40 -4.67 -4.44
CA LYS A 10 -12.59 -4.35 -3.24
C LYS A 10 -11.10 -4.44 -3.53
N VAL A 11 -10.65 -5.46 -4.27
CA VAL A 11 -9.21 -5.63 -4.52
C VAL A 11 -8.71 -4.53 -5.45
N ALA A 12 -9.51 -4.16 -6.45
CA ALA A 12 -9.19 -3.03 -7.31
C ALA A 12 -9.05 -1.72 -6.52
N MET A 13 -9.94 -1.46 -5.55
CA MET A 13 -9.84 -0.29 -4.67
C MET A 13 -8.57 -0.30 -3.82
N ILE A 14 -8.25 -1.43 -3.18
CA ILE A 14 -7.04 -1.57 -2.36
C ILE A 14 -5.79 -1.39 -3.22
N LEU A 15 -5.70 -2.07 -4.37
CA LEU A 15 -4.56 -1.95 -5.27
C LEU A 15 -4.40 -0.54 -5.82
N CYS A 16 -5.49 0.13 -6.20
CA CYS A 16 -5.48 1.52 -6.63
C CYS A 16 -4.86 2.42 -5.54
N SER A 17 -5.30 2.24 -4.28
CA SER A 17 -4.77 3.01 -3.17
C SER A 17 -3.29 2.74 -2.90
N CYS A 18 -2.88 1.47 -2.94
CA CYS A 18 -1.49 1.07 -2.77
C CYS A 18 -0.57 1.59 -3.87
N PHE A 19 -0.98 1.54 -5.15
CA PHE A 19 -0.15 2.03 -6.26
C PHE A 19 -0.04 3.56 -6.25
N PHE A 20 -1.09 4.28 -5.85
CA PHE A 20 -1.00 5.71 -5.63
C PHE A 20 0.03 6.04 -4.54
N ALA A 21 -0.07 5.39 -3.38
CA ALA A 21 0.88 5.60 -2.28
C ALA A 21 2.31 5.17 -2.67
N TYR A 22 2.46 4.10 -3.43
CA TYR A 22 3.75 3.69 -3.95
C TYR A 22 4.38 4.79 -4.83
N GLY A 23 3.58 5.43 -5.69
CA GLY A 23 4.03 6.56 -6.52
C GLY A 23 4.50 7.77 -5.71
N THR A 24 3.88 8.06 -4.56
CA THR A 24 4.34 9.16 -3.70
C THR A 24 5.71 8.85 -3.10
N TYR A 25 5.89 7.67 -2.50
CA TYR A 25 7.18 7.26 -1.94
C TYR A 25 8.26 7.06 -3.01
N TRP A 26 7.88 6.68 -4.23
CA TRP A 26 8.81 6.61 -5.36
C TRP A 26 9.36 8.00 -5.72
N SER A 27 8.58 9.05 -5.53
CA SER A 27 9.05 10.43 -5.74
C SER A 27 10.05 10.84 -4.65
N ASP A 28 9.77 10.46 -3.39
CA ASP A 28 10.67 10.70 -2.25
C ASP A 28 12.01 9.96 -2.38
N TRP A 29 12.00 8.80 -3.06
CA TRP A 29 13.20 8.00 -3.32
C TRP A 29 14.33 8.78 -4.00
N ALA A 30 14.01 9.79 -4.83
CA ALA A 30 15.00 10.64 -5.48
C ALA A 30 15.92 11.38 -4.49
N PHE A 31 15.48 11.54 -3.24
CA PHE A 31 16.26 12.14 -2.16
C PHE A 31 16.73 11.06 -1.17
N ASP A 32 15.86 10.14 -0.78
CA ASP A 32 16.14 9.11 0.22
C ASP A 32 17.26 8.15 -0.19
N TYR A 33 17.38 7.86 -1.49
CA TYR A 33 18.43 6.99 -2.00
C TYR A 33 19.83 7.43 -1.55
N TYR A 34 20.07 8.74 -1.63
CA TYR A 34 21.38 9.33 -1.33
C TYR A 34 21.69 9.34 0.17
N LEU A 35 20.67 9.25 1.02
CA LEU A 35 20.82 9.24 2.47
C LEU A 35 21.15 7.84 3.01
N LEU A 36 20.69 6.80 2.33
CA LEU A 36 20.77 5.41 2.79
C LEU A 36 21.82 4.57 2.05
N TRP A 37 21.98 4.74 0.74
CA TRP A 37 22.82 3.83 -0.07
C TRP A 37 23.97 4.52 -0.79
N ALA A 38 23.89 5.83 -1.07
CA ALA A 38 24.97 6.51 -1.76
C ALA A 38 26.12 6.87 -0.81
N ASN A 39 27.33 6.96 -1.37
CA ASN A 39 28.51 7.43 -0.64
C ASN A 39 28.44 8.96 -0.46
N PRO A 40 28.45 9.48 0.77
CA PRO A 40 28.40 10.92 1.02
C PRO A 40 29.56 11.70 0.39
N ALA A 41 30.73 11.08 0.23
CA ALA A 41 31.91 11.73 -0.35
C ALA A 41 31.69 12.11 -1.83
N ASP A 42 30.90 11.32 -2.56
CA ASP A 42 30.63 11.53 -3.98
C ASP A 42 29.44 12.50 -4.20
N HIS A 43 28.67 12.79 -3.14
CA HIS A 43 27.44 13.57 -3.19
C HIS A 43 27.32 14.56 -2.01
N PRO A 44 28.19 15.60 -1.95
CA PRO A 44 28.22 16.52 -0.82
C PRO A 44 26.91 17.30 -0.62
N GLU A 45 26.16 17.56 -1.70
CA GLU A 45 24.89 18.31 -1.67
C GLU A 45 23.65 17.43 -1.42
N ALA A 46 23.80 16.13 -1.18
CA ALA A 46 22.66 15.25 -0.98
C ALA A 46 21.82 15.66 0.25
N VAL A 47 22.49 16.01 1.35
CA VAL A 47 21.84 16.35 2.62
C VAL A 47 21.14 17.70 2.54
N SER A 48 21.81 18.73 1.99
CA SER A 48 21.26 20.08 1.82
C SER A 48 20.02 20.06 0.91
N ARG A 49 20.08 19.30 -0.19
CA ARG A 49 18.96 19.13 -1.13
C ARG A 49 17.78 18.39 -0.49
N ALA A 50 18.04 17.31 0.26
CA ALA A 50 16.98 16.57 0.95
C ALA A 50 16.32 17.41 2.06
N ALA A 51 17.11 18.17 2.81
CA ALA A 51 16.59 19.11 3.82
C ALA A 51 15.65 20.13 3.18
N LEU A 52 16.07 20.78 2.09
CA LEU A 52 15.23 21.75 1.39
C LEU A 52 13.93 21.12 0.86
N TYR A 53 13.99 19.91 0.30
CA TYR A 53 12.82 19.18 -0.17
C TYR A 53 11.82 18.90 0.96
N TYR A 54 12.30 18.33 2.08
CA TYR A 54 11.42 17.94 3.19
C TYR A 54 10.91 19.12 4.01
N THR A 55 11.66 20.21 4.13
CA THR A 55 11.15 21.47 4.70
C THR A 55 10.07 22.05 3.80
N ALA A 56 10.30 22.14 2.48
CA ALA A 56 9.28 22.61 1.55
C ALA A 56 8.02 21.75 1.57
N GLN A 57 8.16 20.44 1.75
CA GLN A 57 7.06 19.50 1.93
C GLN A 57 6.27 19.75 3.23
N ASN A 58 6.93 20.22 4.28
CA ASN A 58 6.26 20.60 5.53
C ASN A 58 5.50 21.93 5.39
N ASP A 59 5.98 22.85 4.55
CA ASP A 59 5.42 24.20 4.38
C ASP A 59 4.28 24.30 3.35
N ILE A 60 3.96 23.22 2.63
CA ILE A 60 2.91 23.20 1.61
C ILE A 60 1.54 23.54 2.22
N PRO A 61 0.63 24.23 1.48
CA PRO A 61 -0.75 24.44 1.91
C PRO A 61 -1.44 23.16 2.41
N ASN A 62 -2.18 23.28 3.51
CA ASN A 62 -2.81 22.15 4.20
C ASN A 62 -3.70 21.29 3.28
N ILE A 63 -4.31 21.88 2.24
CA ILE A 63 -5.12 21.15 1.26
C ILE A 63 -4.35 19.99 0.59
N LEU A 64 -3.07 20.20 0.27
CA LEU A 64 -2.23 19.18 -0.37
C LEU A 64 -1.83 18.08 0.60
N LYS A 65 -1.71 18.39 1.91
CA LYS A 65 -1.45 17.41 2.98
C LYS A 65 -2.60 16.43 3.20
N TYR A 66 -3.82 16.78 2.79
CA TYR A 66 -4.99 15.90 2.90
C TYR A 66 -5.19 14.97 1.69
N ILE A 67 -4.48 15.17 0.57
CA ILE A 67 -4.60 14.31 -0.61
C ILE A 67 -4.25 12.84 -0.28
N PRO A 68 -3.14 12.54 0.43
CA PRO A 68 -2.85 11.17 0.82
C PRO A 68 -3.93 10.53 1.71
N LEU A 69 -4.65 11.33 2.49
CA LEU A 69 -5.75 10.85 3.33
C LEU A 69 -6.95 10.42 2.47
N ALA A 70 -7.28 11.17 1.42
CA ALA A 70 -8.31 10.77 0.46
C ALA A 70 -7.97 9.42 -0.19
N ASN A 71 -6.71 9.21 -0.55
CA ASN A 71 -6.23 7.92 -1.06
C ASN A 71 -6.38 6.80 -0.02
N LEU A 72 -6.03 7.07 1.25
CA LEU A 72 -6.18 6.11 2.34
C LEU A 72 -7.65 5.71 2.54
N PHE A 73 -8.59 6.64 2.38
CA PHE A 73 -10.03 6.33 2.44
C PHE A 73 -10.47 5.34 1.35
N ILE A 74 -9.90 5.42 0.14
CA ILE A 74 -10.21 4.45 -0.93
C ILE A 74 -9.76 3.03 -0.50
N GLY A 75 -8.55 2.92 0.03
CA GLY A 75 -8.04 1.66 0.58
C GLY A 75 -8.88 1.14 1.74
N ALA A 76 -9.23 2.02 2.68
CA ALA A 76 -10.06 1.70 3.84
C ALA A 76 -11.45 1.20 3.43
N MET A 77 -12.10 1.84 2.46
CA MET A 77 -13.38 1.35 1.91
C MET A 77 -13.25 -0.04 1.28
N GLY A 78 -12.14 -0.30 0.58
CA GLY A 78 -11.85 -1.64 0.05
C GLY A 78 -11.73 -2.69 1.17
N PHE A 79 -10.99 -2.39 2.22
CA PHE A 79 -10.86 -3.29 3.39
C PHE A 79 -12.19 -3.47 4.13
N SER A 80 -12.95 -2.41 4.37
CA SER A 80 -14.28 -2.48 5.00
C SER A 80 -15.26 -3.33 4.17
N ALA A 81 -15.26 -3.19 2.84
CA ALA A 81 -16.06 -4.03 1.95
C ALA A 81 -15.64 -5.51 2.01
N GLY A 82 -14.35 -5.78 2.20
CA GLY A 82 -13.78 -7.10 2.43
C GLY A 82 -14.25 -7.73 3.74
N LEU A 83 -14.21 -6.97 4.84
CA LEU A 83 -14.68 -7.40 6.16
C LEU A 83 -16.19 -7.64 6.20
N ALA A 84 -16.98 -6.78 5.58
CA ALA A 84 -18.45 -6.93 5.51
C ALA A 84 -18.88 -8.20 4.74
N ASN A 85 -18.02 -8.72 3.85
CA ASN A 85 -18.28 -9.92 3.06
C ASN A 85 -17.22 -10.99 3.34
N MET A 86 -17.04 -11.34 4.62
CA MET A 86 -16.01 -12.26 5.07
C MET A 86 -16.16 -13.67 4.48
N THR A 87 -15.08 -14.15 3.90
CA THR A 87 -14.81 -15.56 3.55
C THR A 87 -13.54 -15.96 4.27
N GLU A 88 -13.27 -17.26 4.46
CA GLU A 88 -12.02 -17.68 5.12
C GLU A 88 -10.76 -17.16 4.39
N SER A 89 -10.80 -17.16 3.05
CA SER A 89 -9.73 -16.57 2.24
C SER A 89 -9.59 -15.06 2.47
N ASN A 90 -10.71 -14.32 2.58
CA ASN A 90 -10.66 -12.88 2.84
C ASN A 90 -10.02 -12.57 4.19
N ALA A 91 -10.35 -13.34 5.23
CA ALA A 91 -9.86 -13.09 6.58
C ALA A 91 -8.32 -13.10 6.64
N LEU A 92 -7.69 -14.05 5.93
CA LEU A 92 -6.22 -14.14 5.89
C LEU A 92 -5.58 -13.00 5.08
N PHE A 93 -6.02 -12.80 3.83
CA PHE A 93 -5.36 -11.84 2.93
C PHE A 93 -5.68 -10.38 3.32
N ASP A 94 -6.93 -10.07 3.65
CA ASP A 94 -7.32 -8.72 4.05
C ASP A 94 -6.84 -8.41 5.47
N GLY A 95 -6.91 -9.38 6.40
CA GLY A 95 -6.43 -9.21 7.77
C GLY A 95 -4.93 -8.89 7.83
N ALA A 96 -4.11 -9.69 7.13
CA ALA A 96 -2.67 -9.42 7.03
C ALA A 96 -2.39 -8.06 6.35
N SER A 97 -3.16 -7.69 5.33
CA SER A 97 -3.02 -6.41 4.65
C SER A 97 -3.37 -5.21 5.55
N ILE A 98 -4.40 -5.34 6.40
CA ILE A 98 -4.76 -4.30 7.38
C ILE A 98 -3.64 -4.12 8.41
N ILE A 99 -3.05 -5.21 8.89
CA ILE A 99 -1.91 -5.13 9.83
C ILE A 99 -0.73 -4.40 9.18
N LEU A 100 -0.38 -4.73 7.93
CA LEU A 100 0.66 -4.03 7.18
C LEU A 100 0.34 -2.55 6.97
N LEU A 101 -0.92 -2.21 6.71
CA LEU A 101 -1.36 -0.82 6.55
C LEU A 101 -1.24 -0.06 7.88
N LEU A 102 -1.68 -0.65 8.99
CA LEU A 102 -1.56 -0.06 10.32
C LEU A 102 -0.09 0.15 10.70
N PHE A 103 0.77 -0.80 10.35
CA PHE A 103 2.21 -0.66 10.54
C PHE A 103 2.78 0.53 9.75
N ALA A 104 2.46 0.65 8.47
CA ALA A 104 2.86 1.79 7.64
C ALA A 104 2.38 3.14 8.21
N VAL A 105 1.10 3.24 8.59
CA VAL A 105 0.53 4.46 9.19
C VAL A 105 1.21 4.80 10.51
N SER A 106 1.48 3.78 11.35
CA SER A 106 2.17 3.96 12.62
C SER A 106 3.60 4.46 12.41
N THR A 107 4.36 3.86 11.50
CA THR A 107 5.71 4.28 11.13
C THR A 107 5.75 5.73 10.64
N TYR A 108 4.77 6.15 9.83
CA TYR A 108 4.67 7.56 9.44
C TYR A 108 4.46 8.48 10.64
N ALA A 109 3.54 8.11 11.54
CA ALA A 109 3.20 8.92 12.72
C ALA A 109 4.35 9.01 13.73
N THR A 110 5.11 7.94 13.94
CA THR A 110 6.16 7.85 14.98
C THR A 110 7.56 8.19 14.49
N SER A 111 7.84 8.07 13.18
CA SER A 111 9.17 8.33 12.62
C SER A 111 9.19 9.54 11.70
N VAL A 112 8.30 9.61 10.71
CA VAL A 112 8.36 10.66 9.67
C VAL A 112 7.90 12.01 10.21
N LYS A 113 6.71 12.06 10.82
CA LYS A 113 6.13 13.32 11.33
C LYS A 113 7.04 14.05 12.34
N PRO A 114 7.60 13.40 13.39
CA PRO A 114 8.49 14.10 14.31
C PRO A 114 9.81 14.51 13.64
N ALA A 115 10.35 13.72 12.73
CA ALA A 115 11.58 14.07 12.02
C ALA A 115 11.41 15.31 11.12
N LEU A 116 10.25 15.46 10.45
CA LEU A 116 9.94 16.67 9.67
C LEU A 116 9.90 17.94 10.52
N LEU A 117 9.39 17.85 11.76
CA LEU A 117 9.41 18.96 12.72
C LEU A 117 10.86 19.31 13.11
N THR A 118 11.66 18.31 13.45
CA THR A 118 13.08 18.52 13.81
C THR A 118 13.87 19.16 12.67
N ILE A 119 13.64 18.76 11.41
CA ILE A 119 14.31 19.36 10.24
C ILE A 119 13.94 20.85 10.09
N SER A 120 12.72 21.22 10.44
CA SER A 120 12.23 22.60 10.31
C SER A 120 12.70 23.51 11.47
N GLU A 121 12.91 22.95 12.65
CA GLU A 121 13.21 23.72 13.88
C GLU A 121 14.70 23.70 14.27
N SER A 122 15.43 22.65 13.94
CA SER A 122 16.81 22.47 14.39
C SER A 122 17.79 23.36 13.60
N LYS A 123 18.79 23.89 14.31
CA LYS A 123 19.95 24.59 13.72
C LYS A 123 21.20 23.72 13.66
N ASN A 124 21.12 22.50 14.20
CA ASN A 124 22.24 21.57 14.26
C ASN A 124 22.19 20.62 13.05
N ASN A 125 23.25 20.62 12.25
CA ASN A 125 23.35 19.80 11.04
C ASN A 125 23.31 18.30 11.35
N ASP A 126 23.83 17.87 12.51
CA ASP A 126 23.84 16.45 12.88
C ASP A 126 22.42 15.94 13.19
N ASP A 127 21.60 16.77 13.85
CA ASP A 127 20.20 16.44 14.16
C ASP A 127 19.34 16.40 12.89
N ILE A 128 19.60 17.32 11.95
CA ILE A 128 18.95 17.34 10.63
C ILE A 128 19.32 16.07 9.86
N LEU A 129 20.61 15.71 9.80
CA LEU A 129 21.08 14.52 9.11
C LEU A 129 20.47 13.23 9.70
N ALA A 130 20.44 13.12 11.03
CA ALA A 130 19.83 11.98 11.71
C ALA A 130 18.33 11.88 11.41
N SER A 131 17.62 13.00 11.41
CA SER A 131 16.19 13.08 11.10
C SER A 131 15.91 12.70 9.64
N LEU A 132 16.72 13.18 8.70
CA LEU A 132 16.62 12.83 7.28
C LEU A 132 16.82 11.32 7.04
N LYS A 133 17.84 10.72 7.68
CA LYS A 133 18.05 9.26 7.61
C LYS A 133 16.89 8.47 8.20
N ASN A 134 16.29 8.97 9.29
CA ASN A 134 15.13 8.36 9.91
C ASN A 134 13.89 8.39 8.98
N ILE A 135 13.67 9.52 8.28
CA ILE A 135 12.61 9.63 7.25
C ILE A 135 12.84 8.62 6.14
N ALA A 136 14.04 8.60 5.57
CA ALA A 136 14.37 7.70 4.47
C ALA A 136 14.18 6.22 4.86
N ALA A 137 14.61 5.83 6.06
CA ALA A 137 14.40 4.47 6.57
C ALA A 137 12.91 4.15 6.77
N ALA A 138 12.14 5.08 7.30
CA ALA A 138 10.70 4.93 7.49
C ALA A 138 9.94 4.79 6.16
N HIS A 139 10.32 5.56 5.14
CA HIS A 139 9.78 5.44 3.78
C HIS A 139 10.08 4.08 3.17
N PHE A 140 11.33 3.60 3.28
CA PHE A 140 11.72 2.28 2.78
C PHE A 140 10.89 1.16 3.43
N ILE A 141 10.74 1.18 4.76
CA ILE A 141 9.92 0.21 5.49
C ILE A 141 8.45 0.29 5.05
N THR A 142 7.93 1.50 4.86
CA THR A 142 6.55 1.71 4.40
C THR A 142 6.33 1.14 3.00
N VAL A 143 7.27 1.35 2.07
CA VAL A 143 7.23 0.78 0.71
C VAL A 143 7.25 -0.75 0.76
N MET A 144 8.04 -1.35 1.65
CA MET A 144 8.04 -2.81 1.85
C MET A 144 6.70 -3.32 2.36
N ALA A 145 6.07 -2.62 3.31
CA ALA A 145 4.74 -2.97 3.81
C ALA A 145 3.67 -2.86 2.70
N ILE A 146 3.68 -1.78 1.92
CA ILE A 146 2.77 -1.57 0.78
C ILE A 146 2.98 -2.66 -0.28
N THR A 147 4.23 -3.01 -0.58
CA THR A 147 4.56 -4.10 -1.50
C THR A 147 3.99 -5.43 -1.00
N GLY A 148 4.09 -5.70 0.31
CA GLY A 148 3.45 -6.84 0.95
C GLY A 148 1.93 -6.87 0.74
N ILE A 149 1.25 -5.73 0.91
CA ILE A 149 -0.19 -5.61 0.65
C ILE A 149 -0.49 -5.92 -0.82
N ILE A 150 0.23 -5.33 -1.77
CA ILE A 150 0.03 -5.58 -3.20
C ILE A 150 0.17 -7.08 -3.51
N CYS A 151 1.21 -7.73 -3.01
CA CYS A 151 1.42 -9.16 -3.18
C CYS A 151 0.26 -9.99 -2.62
N LEU A 152 -0.21 -9.69 -1.40
CA LEU A 152 -1.34 -10.38 -0.77
C LEU A 152 -2.62 -10.22 -1.59
N GLN A 153 -2.88 -9.02 -2.10
CA GLN A 153 -4.08 -8.74 -2.88
C GLN A 153 -4.04 -9.39 -4.27
N LEU A 154 -2.88 -9.43 -4.92
CA LEU A 154 -2.68 -10.18 -6.17
C LEU A 154 -2.80 -11.69 -5.97
N ALA A 155 -2.24 -12.23 -4.87
CA ALA A 155 -2.39 -13.62 -4.50
C ALA A 155 -3.87 -13.97 -4.27
N HIS A 156 -4.59 -13.09 -3.58
CA HIS A 156 -6.03 -13.25 -3.37
C HIS A 156 -6.81 -13.28 -4.69
N LEU A 157 -6.51 -12.38 -5.63
CA LEU A 157 -7.12 -12.40 -6.97
C LEU A 157 -6.83 -13.70 -7.72
N PHE A 158 -5.60 -14.22 -7.61
CA PHE A 158 -5.21 -15.46 -8.25
C PHE A 158 -5.98 -16.67 -7.68
N VAL A 159 -6.07 -16.77 -6.35
CA VAL A 159 -6.84 -17.82 -5.66
C VAL A 159 -8.31 -17.76 -6.05
N MET A 160 -8.90 -16.57 -6.06
CA MET A 160 -10.31 -16.38 -6.46
C MET A 160 -10.57 -16.78 -7.91
N LYS A 161 -9.68 -16.41 -8.85
CA LYS A 161 -9.78 -16.84 -10.26
C LYS A 161 -9.72 -18.35 -10.39
N LYS A 162 -8.87 -19.02 -9.61
CA LYS A 162 -8.75 -20.48 -9.62
C LYS A 162 -10.01 -21.17 -9.07
N SER A 163 -10.55 -20.71 -7.94
CA SER A 163 -11.80 -21.26 -7.37
C SER A 163 -12.98 -21.10 -8.33
N SER A 164 -13.18 -19.90 -8.89
CA SER A 164 -14.29 -19.65 -9.84
C SER A 164 -14.19 -20.50 -11.12
N LYS A 165 -12.98 -20.79 -11.60
CA LYS A 165 -12.76 -21.65 -12.78
C LYS A 165 -13.10 -23.11 -12.48
N SER A 166 -12.80 -23.58 -11.26
CA SER A 166 -13.15 -24.93 -10.83
C SER A 166 -14.66 -25.11 -10.67
N GLU A 167 -15.34 -24.13 -10.05
CA GLU A 167 -16.80 -24.13 -9.88
C GLU A 167 -17.52 -24.17 -11.23
N LYS A 168 -17.14 -23.29 -12.17
CA LYS A 168 -17.73 -23.27 -13.53
C LYS A 168 -17.54 -24.60 -14.29
N LYS A 169 -16.41 -25.28 -14.08
CA LYS A 169 -16.17 -26.60 -14.67
C LYS A 169 -17.05 -27.69 -14.05
N ALA A 170 -17.28 -27.64 -12.74
CA ALA A 170 -18.17 -28.57 -12.05
C ALA A 170 -19.62 -28.39 -12.50
N GLU A 171 -20.11 -27.14 -12.53
CA GLU A 171 -21.47 -26.83 -13.00
C GLU A 171 -21.69 -27.23 -14.47
N ALA A 172 -20.68 -27.05 -15.34
CA ALA A 172 -20.76 -27.46 -16.73
C ALA A 172 -20.85 -29.00 -16.87
N LYS A 173 -20.11 -29.76 -16.05
CA LYS A 173 -20.20 -31.22 -16.02
C LYS A 173 -21.58 -31.68 -15.55
N GLU A 174 -22.07 -31.11 -14.46
CA GLU A 174 -23.38 -31.45 -13.90
C GLU A 174 -24.52 -31.17 -14.90
N LYS A 175 -24.46 -30.04 -15.62
CA LYS A 175 -25.44 -29.72 -16.68
C LYS A 175 -25.38 -30.70 -17.85
N VAL A 176 -24.19 -31.18 -18.21
CA VAL A 176 -24.02 -32.19 -19.27
C VAL A 176 -24.58 -33.55 -18.82
N GLU A 177 -24.30 -33.96 -17.57
CA GLU A 177 -24.81 -35.20 -16.98
C GLU A 177 -26.34 -35.19 -16.83
N ALA A 178 -26.92 -34.08 -16.35
CA ALA A 178 -28.38 -33.91 -16.24
C ALA A 178 -29.08 -33.86 -17.61
N ALA A 179 -28.42 -33.31 -18.63
CA ALA A 179 -28.93 -33.33 -20.00
C ALA A 179 -28.81 -34.71 -20.67
N ALA A 180 -27.82 -35.51 -20.27
CA ALA A 180 -27.67 -36.89 -20.72
C ALA A 180 -28.74 -37.80 -20.10
N SER A 181 -29.03 -37.66 -18.80
CA SER A 181 -30.06 -38.49 -18.14
C SER A 181 -31.45 -38.27 -18.73
N LYS A 182 -31.82 -37.02 -19.05
CA LYS A 182 -33.10 -36.64 -19.68
C LYS A 182 -33.30 -37.15 -21.12
N LYS A 183 -32.27 -37.67 -21.78
CA LYS A 183 -32.37 -38.25 -23.14
C LYS A 183 -32.54 -39.77 -23.13
N THR A 184 -32.49 -40.40 -21.96
CA THR A 184 -32.55 -41.86 -21.78
C THR A 184 -33.89 -42.34 -21.23
N ASP A 185 -34.81 -41.42 -20.91
CA ASP A 185 -36.24 -41.64 -20.62
C ASP A 185 -37.08 -41.21 -21.83
#